data_AF-C0L5I5-F1
#
_entry.id   AF-C0L5I5-F1
#
_cell.length_a   1.000
_cell.length_b   1.000
_cell.length_c   1.000
_cell.angle_alpha   90.00
_cell.angle_beta   90.00
_cell.angle_gamma   90.00
#
_symmetry.space_group_name_H-M   'P 1'
#
loop_
_entity.id
_entity.type
_entity.pdbx_description
1 polymer ?
#
loop_
_entity_poly.entity_id
_entity_poly.type
_entity_poly.pdbx_seq_one_letter_code
_entity_poly.pdbx_strand_id
1 'polypeptide(L)'
;GSSVVNALSSTFDVTIYRDHKVWSIKFANGGQVKEPLTKIGTTTKTGTTVTFLPDHKIFKVIDFSFSTISERIRESAFLNSGVKLTLTDQRTDKKVSYLFNNGLEEFITYMNEGKKSITPIIMLKGIEKQIEVEIALQYSTEFNENLLSFANNVKTSEGGSHVAGFRTGLTKVINDYARKEGLLKEKDKNLDSVDTREGLTAIVSVKIPENLIQYEGQTKGKLGTYEARLVVETIVAKQFGFWLTENKTNAYTIIEKALLARNVREEARKAREAARNSKKRGNSDRLLTGKLTPAQNRNKFNNEIFLVEGDSAGGSAKLGRDRRFQAILPLRGKVINAEK
;
A
#
# COMPACT_ATOMS: atom_id res chain seq x y z
N GLY A 1 -1.90 -12.00 -16.79
CA GLY A 1 -2.13 -11.80 -18.24
C GLY A 1 -3.52 -12.29 -18.61
N SER A 2 -4.07 -11.84 -19.73
CA SER A 2 -5.42 -12.26 -20.20
C SER A 2 -5.53 -13.75 -20.50
N SER A 3 -4.44 -14.40 -20.92
CA SER A 3 -4.36 -15.85 -21.11
C SER A 3 -4.66 -16.64 -19.85
N VAL A 4 -4.17 -16.16 -18.68
CA VAL A 4 -4.46 -16.79 -17.39
C VAL A 4 -5.93 -16.65 -17.03
N VAL A 5 -6.55 -15.50 -17.31
CA VAL A 5 -8.00 -15.32 -17.09
C VAL A 5 -8.79 -16.30 -17.96
N ASN A 6 -8.43 -16.43 -19.24
CA ASN A 6 -9.06 -17.38 -20.15
C ASN A 6 -8.91 -18.85 -19.66
N ALA A 7 -7.70 -19.23 -19.24
CA ALA A 7 -7.40 -20.57 -18.75
C ALA A 7 -8.15 -20.93 -17.45
N LEU A 8 -8.50 -19.94 -16.63
CA LEU A 8 -9.20 -20.13 -15.35
C LEU A 8 -10.70 -19.83 -15.43
N SER A 9 -11.24 -19.67 -16.64
CA SER A 9 -12.65 -19.38 -16.88
C SER A 9 -13.37 -20.57 -17.51
N SER A 10 -14.63 -20.76 -17.11
CA SER A 10 -15.54 -21.73 -17.74
C SER A 10 -15.98 -21.24 -19.13
N THR A 11 -16.26 -19.94 -19.26
CA THR A 11 -16.53 -19.24 -20.51
C THR A 11 -15.71 -17.95 -20.59
N PHE A 12 -15.27 -17.59 -21.79
CA PHE A 12 -14.54 -16.36 -22.04
C PHE A 12 -14.86 -15.88 -23.46
N ASP A 13 -15.64 -14.81 -23.55
CA ASP A 13 -16.16 -14.25 -24.78
C ASP A 13 -15.52 -12.89 -25.04
N VAL A 14 -15.06 -12.67 -26.27
CA VAL A 14 -14.43 -11.41 -26.69
C VAL A 14 -15.16 -10.86 -27.91
N THR A 15 -15.56 -9.61 -27.83
CA THR A 15 -16.12 -8.84 -28.95
C THR A 15 -15.21 -7.66 -29.26
N ILE A 16 -14.75 -7.55 -30.51
CA ILE A 16 -13.77 -6.54 -30.95
C ILE A 16 -14.43 -5.65 -32.01
N TYR A 17 -14.38 -4.35 -31.80
CA TYR A 17 -14.82 -3.32 -32.73
C TYR A 17 -13.58 -2.67 -33.34
N ARG A 18 -13.24 -3.02 -34.59
CA ARG A 18 -12.03 -2.54 -35.27
C ARG A 18 -12.19 -2.61 -36.79
N ASP A 19 -11.58 -1.67 -37.50
CA ASP A 19 -11.56 -1.61 -38.98
C ASP A 19 -12.96 -1.68 -39.60
N HIS A 20 -13.90 -0.93 -39.01
CA HIS A 20 -15.33 -0.89 -39.36
C HIS A 20 -16.09 -2.22 -39.23
N LYS A 21 -15.51 -3.21 -38.55
CA LYS A 21 -16.06 -4.56 -38.39
C LYS A 21 -16.24 -4.90 -36.91
N VAL A 22 -17.26 -5.72 -36.65
CA VAL A 22 -17.45 -6.36 -35.35
C VAL A 22 -16.99 -7.81 -35.47
N TRP A 23 -16.03 -8.18 -34.65
CA TRP A 23 -15.50 -9.55 -34.57
C TRP A 23 -15.89 -10.18 -33.25
N SER A 24 -16.15 -11.48 -33.25
CA SER A 24 -16.41 -12.27 -32.05
C SER A 24 -15.57 -13.53 -32.04
N ILE A 25 -15.05 -13.88 -30.87
CA ILE A 25 -14.39 -15.16 -30.59
C ILE A 25 -14.82 -15.62 -29.21
N LYS A 26 -15.10 -16.92 -29.07
CA LYS A 26 -15.52 -17.51 -27.80
C LYS A 26 -14.62 -18.67 -27.41
N PHE A 27 -14.30 -18.74 -26.14
CA PHE A 27 -13.54 -19.82 -25.54
C PHE A 27 -14.36 -20.49 -24.44
N ALA A 28 -14.06 -21.76 -24.20
CA ALA A 28 -14.63 -22.55 -23.11
C ALA A 28 -13.59 -23.51 -22.54
N ASN A 29 -13.91 -24.13 -21.40
CA ASN A 29 -13.12 -25.23 -20.81
C ASN A 29 -11.63 -24.91 -20.64
N GLY A 30 -11.32 -23.76 -20.04
CA GLY A 30 -9.93 -23.37 -19.78
C GLY A 30 -9.17 -22.90 -21.03
N GLY A 31 -9.86 -22.17 -21.91
CA GLY A 31 -9.24 -21.46 -23.03
C GLY A 31 -9.24 -22.19 -24.37
N GLN A 32 -10.01 -23.26 -24.52
CA GLN A 32 -10.21 -23.92 -25.81
C GLN A 32 -11.15 -23.09 -26.69
N VAL A 33 -10.82 -22.90 -27.97
CA VAL A 33 -11.66 -22.17 -28.92
C VAL A 33 -12.96 -22.92 -29.11
N LYS A 34 -14.08 -22.31 -28.70
CA LYS A 34 -15.43 -22.84 -28.89
C LYS A 34 -16.01 -22.35 -30.22
N GLU A 35 -15.83 -21.06 -30.51
CA GLU A 35 -16.21 -20.44 -31.79
C GLU A 35 -14.99 -19.67 -32.31
N PRO A 36 -14.54 -19.95 -33.55
CA PRO A 36 -13.40 -19.25 -34.12
C PRO A 36 -13.72 -17.78 -34.35
N LEU A 37 -12.67 -16.97 -34.53
CA LEU A 37 -12.82 -15.54 -34.81
C LEU A 37 -13.67 -15.32 -36.07
N THR A 38 -14.85 -14.74 -35.90
CA THR A 38 -15.81 -14.53 -36.98
C THR A 38 -16.27 -13.08 -37.03
N LYS A 39 -16.52 -12.58 -38.24
CA LYS A 39 -17.13 -11.27 -38.44
C LYS A 39 -18.64 -11.40 -38.21
N ILE A 40 -19.15 -10.70 -37.20
CA ILE A 40 -20.58 -10.73 -36.83
C ILE A 40 -21.33 -9.46 -37.25
N GLY A 41 -20.64 -8.43 -37.76
CA GLY A 41 -21.28 -7.20 -38.22
C GLY A 41 -20.32 -6.10 -38.67
N THR A 42 -20.87 -4.91 -38.83
CA THR A 42 -20.15 -3.65 -39.12
C THR A 42 -20.40 -2.62 -38.03
N THR A 43 -19.46 -1.71 -37.82
CA THR A 43 -19.53 -0.70 -36.76
C THR A 43 -18.76 0.56 -37.14
N THR A 44 -19.15 1.70 -36.58
CA THR A 44 -18.35 2.94 -36.60
C THR A 44 -17.54 3.14 -35.31
N LYS A 45 -17.79 2.31 -34.28
CA LYS A 45 -17.12 2.36 -32.98
C LYS A 45 -15.80 1.57 -33.00
N THR A 46 -14.92 1.90 -32.08
CA THR A 46 -13.70 1.13 -31.77
C THR A 46 -13.69 0.71 -30.31
N GLY A 47 -13.15 -0.48 -30.00
CA GLY A 47 -13.01 -0.96 -28.63
C GLY A 47 -13.08 -2.48 -28.52
N THR A 48 -12.98 -2.98 -27.29
CA THR A 48 -13.04 -4.42 -27.00
C THR A 48 -13.91 -4.64 -25.77
N THR A 49 -14.83 -5.59 -25.85
CA THR A 49 -15.59 -6.10 -24.72
C THR A 49 -15.12 -7.50 -24.41
N VAL A 50 -14.83 -7.77 -23.14
CA VAL A 50 -14.50 -9.11 -22.63
C VAL A 50 -15.52 -9.47 -21.56
N THR A 51 -16.10 -10.66 -21.68
CA THR A 51 -17.03 -11.23 -20.71
C THR A 51 -16.52 -12.61 -20.33
N PHE A 52 -16.42 -12.91 -19.04
CA PHE A 52 -15.92 -14.19 -18.58
C PHE A 52 -16.65 -14.66 -17.32
N LEU A 53 -16.68 -15.97 -17.13
CA LEU A 53 -17.22 -16.60 -15.93
C LEU A 53 -16.12 -17.48 -15.29
N PRO A 54 -15.67 -17.17 -14.05
CA PRO A 54 -14.69 -17.99 -13.35
C PRO A 54 -15.10 -19.47 -13.26
N ASP A 55 -14.16 -20.39 -13.39
CA ASP A 55 -14.45 -21.82 -13.25
C ASP A 55 -14.67 -22.20 -11.78
N HIS A 56 -15.90 -22.63 -11.44
CA HIS A 56 -16.30 -23.09 -10.11
C HIS A 56 -15.58 -24.37 -9.65
N LYS A 57 -14.97 -25.12 -10.56
CA LYS A 57 -14.12 -26.27 -10.22
C LYS A 57 -12.77 -25.84 -9.67
N ILE A 58 -12.30 -24.65 -10.05
CA ILE A 58 -11.02 -24.08 -9.64
C ILE A 58 -11.23 -23.15 -8.44
N PHE A 59 -12.25 -22.28 -8.50
CA PHE A 59 -12.51 -21.28 -7.47
C PHE A 59 -13.66 -21.70 -6.56
N LYS A 60 -13.40 -21.67 -5.24
CA LYS A 60 -14.43 -21.93 -4.22
C LYS A 60 -15.49 -20.82 -4.13
N VAL A 61 -15.11 -19.58 -4.45
CA VAL A 61 -15.99 -18.41 -4.43
C VAL A 61 -15.85 -17.72 -5.78
N ILE A 62 -16.98 -17.57 -6.48
CA ILE A 62 -17.06 -16.91 -7.79
C ILE A 62 -17.87 -15.61 -7.76
N ASP A 63 -18.42 -15.27 -6.59
CA ASP A 63 -19.14 -14.03 -6.37
C ASP A 63 -18.18 -12.85 -6.27
N PHE A 64 -18.31 -11.92 -7.21
CA PHE A 64 -17.54 -10.69 -7.21
C PHE A 64 -18.08 -9.69 -6.17
N SER A 65 -17.17 -9.12 -5.37
CA SER A 65 -17.47 -8.05 -4.42
C SER A 65 -17.54 -6.70 -5.12
N PHE A 66 -18.73 -6.07 -5.13
CA PHE A 66 -18.91 -4.74 -5.71
C PHE A 66 -18.03 -3.68 -5.04
N SER A 67 -17.91 -3.70 -3.70
CA SER A 67 -17.10 -2.72 -2.96
C SER A 67 -15.63 -2.83 -3.34
N THR A 68 -15.08 -4.05 -3.42
CA THR A 68 -13.68 -4.29 -3.79
C THR A 68 -13.38 -3.80 -5.20
N ILE A 69 -14.25 -4.10 -6.16
CA ILE A 69 -14.08 -3.65 -7.55
C ILE A 69 -14.25 -2.13 -7.66
N SER A 70 -15.23 -1.56 -6.95
CA SER A 70 -15.52 -0.13 -6.92
C SER A 70 -14.32 0.67 -6.41
N GLU A 71 -13.70 0.23 -5.31
CA GLU A 71 -12.47 0.81 -4.77
C GLU A 71 -11.34 0.77 -5.80
N ARG A 72 -11.08 -0.40 -6.42
CA ARG A 72 -10.01 -0.57 -7.40
C ARG A 72 -10.20 0.29 -8.65
N ILE A 73 -11.45 0.41 -9.13
CA ILE A 73 -11.79 1.26 -10.28
C ILE A 73 -11.62 2.74 -9.92
N ARG A 74 -12.01 3.16 -8.71
CA ARG A 74 -11.83 4.53 -8.23
C ARG A 74 -10.34 4.90 -8.16
N GLU A 75 -9.51 4.06 -7.55
CA GLU A 75 -8.04 4.23 -7.55
C GLU A 75 -7.51 4.39 -8.98
N SER A 76 -7.97 3.52 -9.90
CA SER A 76 -7.53 3.55 -11.30
C SER A 76 -7.96 4.83 -12.01
N ALA A 77 -9.14 5.38 -11.70
CA ALA A 77 -9.61 6.63 -12.26
C ALA A 77 -8.76 7.82 -11.78
N PHE A 78 -8.32 7.83 -10.50
CA PHE A 78 -7.40 8.86 -10.01
C PHE A 78 -6.04 8.84 -10.71
N LEU A 79 -5.52 7.65 -11.02
CA LEU A 79 -4.24 7.49 -11.72
C LEU A 79 -4.30 7.85 -13.21
N ASN A 80 -5.50 7.86 -13.80
CA ASN A 80 -5.71 8.09 -15.23
C ASN A 80 -6.65 9.29 -15.43
N SER A 81 -6.13 10.49 -15.18
CA SER A 81 -6.89 11.74 -15.32
C SER A 81 -7.61 11.82 -16.66
N GLY A 82 -8.90 12.19 -16.61
CA GLY A 82 -9.77 12.31 -17.78
C GLY A 82 -10.37 10.99 -18.28
N VAL A 83 -10.00 9.83 -17.72
CA VAL A 83 -10.62 8.54 -18.07
C VAL A 83 -11.84 8.29 -17.19
N LYS A 84 -13.01 8.21 -17.82
CA LYS A 84 -14.24 7.82 -17.13
C LYS A 84 -14.34 6.31 -16.99
N LEU A 85 -14.37 5.82 -15.76
CA LEU A 85 -14.59 4.41 -15.46
C LEU A 85 -15.96 4.23 -14.79
N THR A 86 -16.73 3.25 -15.26
CA THR A 86 -18.08 2.97 -14.74
C THR A 86 -18.16 1.53 -14.26
N LEU A 87 -18.76 1.31 -13.09
CA LEU A 87 -19.07 -0.01 -12.55
C LEU A 87 -20.58 -0.14 -12.40
N THR A 88 -21.13 -1.27 -12.84
CA THR A 88 -22.56 -1.58 -12.72
C THR A 88 -22.71 -3.01 -12.23
N ASP A 89 -23.43 -3.21 -11.14
CA ASP A 89 -23.80 -4.52 -10.62
C ASP A 89 -25.26 -4.83 -10.98
N GLN A 90 -25.46 -5.68 -11.99
CA GLN A 90 -26.78 -6.08 -12.47
C GLN A 90 -27.57 -6.94 -11.46
N ARG A 91 -26.95 -7.44 -10.38
CA ARG A 91 -27.65 -8.21 -9.34
C ARG A 91 -28.40 -7.30 -8.36
N THR A 92 -27.93 -6.07 -8.20
CA THR A 92 -28.45 -5.11 -7.19
C THR A 92 -28.80 -3.75 -7.78
N ASP A 93 -28.71 -3.59 -9.10
CA ASP A 93 -28.88 -2.34 -9.85
C ASP A 93 -28.01 -1.17 -9.36
N LYS A 94 -26.93 -1.46 -8.63
CA LYS A 94 -25.97 -0.45 -8.17
C LYS A 94 -25.09 0.00 -9.31
N LYS A 95 -24.95 1.33 -9.45
CA LYS A 95 -24.11 1.95 -10.45
C LYS A 95 -23.27 3.07 -9.86
N VAL A 96 -21.98 3.08 -10.17
CA VAL A 96 -21.06 4.16 -9.83
C VAL A 96 -20.24 4.54 -11.05
N SER A 97 -19.88 5.82 -11.14
CA SER A 97 -19.02 6.35 -12.19
C SER A 97 -17.96 7.23 -11.55
N TYR A 98 -16.71 7.05 -11.97
CA TYR A 98 -15.56 7.82 -11.52
C TYR A 98 -14.93 8.53 -12.72
N LEU A 99 -14.72 9.83 -12.58
CA LEU A 99 -14.03 10.69 -13.53
C LEU A 99 -13.34 11.77 -12.70
N PHE A 100 -12.01 11.77 -12.74
CA PHE A 100 -11.18 12.72 -12.00
C PHE A 100 -10.29 13.43 -13.01
N ASN A 101 -10.16 14.75 -12.88
CA ASN A 101 -9.42 15.58 -13.83
C ASN A 101 -8.08 16.00 -13.25
N ASN A 102 -7.99 16.18 -11.92
CA ASN A 102 -6.79 16.61 -11.22
C ASN A 102 -6.03 15.43 -10.56
N GLY A 103 -6.36 14.20 -10.99
CA GLY A 103 -5.59 12.99 -10.74
C GLY A 103 -5.23 12.74 -9.27
N LEU A 104 -3.92 12.72 -8.97
CA LEU A 104 -3.43 12.44 -7.62
C LEU A 104 -3.81 13.51 -6.58
N GLU A 105 -4.08 14.75 -6.97
CA GLU A 105 -4.53 15.79 -6.04
C GLU A 105 -5.88 15.43 -5.44
N GLU A 106 -6.86 15.05 -6.29
CA GLU A 106 -8.17 14.60 -5.84
C GLU A 106 -8.07 13.32 -5.00
N PHE A 107 -7.07 12.48 -5.30
CA PHE A 107 -6.82 11.27 -4.52
C PHE A 107 -6.29 11.60 -3.11
N ILE A 108 -5.37 12.56 -2.97
CA ILE A 108 -4.95 13.06 -1.64
C ILE A 108 -6.14 13.68 -0.90
N THR A 109 -6.97 14.50 -1.57
CA THR A 109 -8.18 15.06 -0.95
C THR A 109 -9.10 13.97 -0.42
N TYR A 110 -9.34 12.92 -1.22
CA TYR A 110 -10.13 11.76 -0.79
C TYR A 110 -9.52 11.03 0.41
N MET A 111 -8.20 10.80 0.40
CA MET A 111 -7.51 10.11 1.50
C MET A 111 -7.44 10.93 2.80
N ASN A 112 -7.57 12.26 2.69
CA ASN A 112 -7.51 13.18 3.82
C ASN A 112 -8.87 13.76 4.22
N GLU A 113 -9.96 13.19 3.70
CA GLU A 113 -11.31 13.54 4.12
C GLU A 113 -11.45 13.39 5.65
N GLY A 114 -11.90 14.46 6.31
CA GLY A 114 -12.03 14.51 7.77
C GLY A 114 -10.75 14.78 8.57
N LYS A 115 -9.58 14.89 7.93
CA LYS A 115 -8.30 15.19 8.60
C LYS A 115 -7.96 16.68 8.56
N LYS A 116 -7.33 17.18 9.63
CA LYS A 116 -6.83 18.56 9.67
C LYS A 116 -5.48 18.66 8.97
N SER A 117 -5.46 19.35 7.84
CA SER A 117 -4.26 19.55 7.02
C SER A 117 -3.31 20.59 7.64
N ILE A 118 -2.00 20.33 7.55
CA ILE A 118 -0.92 21.25 7.91
C ILE A 118 -0.42 21.99 6.67
N THR A 119 -0.31 21.27 5.56
CA THR A 119 0.20 21.81 4.29
C THR A 119 -0.92 21.86 3.24
N PRO A 120 -0.79 22.70 2.20
CA PRO A 120 -1.49 22.43 0.95
C PRO A 120 -1.03 21.09 0.36
N ILE A 121 -1.74 20.62 -0.67
CA ILE A 121 -1.30 19.46 -1.46
C ILE A 121 -0.05 19.85 -2.23
N ILE A 122 0.98 19.02 -2.15
CA ILE A 122 2.29 19.24 -2.76
C ILE A 122 2.45 18.24 -3.88
N MET A 123 2.63 18.74 -5.10
CA MET A 123 2.86 17.93 -6.29
C MET A 123 4.32 17.96 -6.68
N LEU A 124 4.93 16.78 -6.80
CA LEU A 124 6.30 16.59 -7.30
C LEU A 124 6.22 15.77 -8.59
N LYS A 125 6.68 16.34 -9.70
CA LYS A 125 6.57 15.71 -11.03
C LYS A 125 7.89 15.80 -11.79
N GLY A 126 8.35 14.72 -12.38
CA GLY A 126 9.56 14.76 -13.19
C GLY A 126 9.75 13.52 -14.04
N ILE A 127 10.59 13.65 -15.06
CA ILE A 127 11.00 12.53 -15.91
C ILE A 127 12.52 12.50 -15.90
N GLU A 128 13.09 11.37 -15.52
CA GLU A 128 14.54 11.15 -15.56
C GLU A 128 14.83 9.70 -15.92
N LYS A 129 15.84 9.47 -16.78
CA LYS A 129 16.17 8.13 -17.30
C LYS A 129 14.94 7.38 -17.87
N GLN A 130 14.06 8.10 -18.57
CA GLN A 130 12.79 7.59 -19.13
C GLN A 130 11.76 7.11 -18.10
N ILE A 131 12.02 7.31 -16.80
CA ILE A 131 11.07 7.01 -15.73
C ILE A 131 10.33 8.30 -15.39
N GLU A 132 9.01 8.29 -15.59
CA GLU A 132 8.13 9.37 -15.16
C GLU A 132 7.72 9.14 -13.70
N VAL A 133 7.82 10.18 -12.89
CA VAL A 133 7.47 10.18 -11.47
C VAL A 133 6.42 11.26 -11.25
N GLU A 134 5.33 10.88 -10.61
CA GLU A 134 4.29 11.78 -10.14
C GLU A 134 3.97 11.44 -8.68
N ILE A 135 4.19 12.40 -7.80
CA ILE A 135 3.98 12.26 -6.36
C ILE A 135 3.06 13.38 -5.90
N ALA A 136 2.03 13.00 -5.16
CA ALA A 136 1.19 13.93 -4.41
C ALA A 136 1.38 13.65 -2.93
N LEU A 137 1.57 14.68 -2.12
CA LEU A 137 1.71 14.52 -0.67
C LEU A 137 1.10 15.68 0.10
N GLN A 138 0.69 15.39 1.33
CA GLN A 138 0.16 16.37 2.27
C GLN A 138 0.42 15.94 3.71
N TYR A 139 0.90 16.86 4.54
CA TYR A 139 1.00 16.63 5.98
C TYR A 139 -0.29 17.06 6.68
N SER A 140 -0.63 16.31 7.72
CA SER A 140 -1.80 16.52 8.57
C SER A 140 -1.42 16.42 10.05
N THR A 141 -2.36 16.74 10.93
CA THR A 141 -2.16 16.61 12.37
C THR A 141 -2.10 15.17 12.87
N GLU A 142 -2.45 14.19 12.03
CA GLU A 142 -2.40 12.76 12.35
C GLU A 142 -1.00 12.29 12.76
N PHE A 143 -0.92 11.13 13.41
CA PHE A 143 0.34 10.51 13.81
C PHE A 143 0.81 9.43 12.82
N ASN A 144 -0.10 8.85 12.04
CA ASN A 144 0.22 7.73 11.16
C ASN A 144 0.60 8.21 9.76
N GLU A 145 1.55 7.51 9.14
CA GLU A 145 1.84 7.59 7.70
C GLU A 145 0.73 6.86 6.93
N ASN A 146 0.20 7.49 5.87
CA ASN A 146 -0.65 6.83 4.89
C ASN A 146 -0.03 6.95 3.49
N LEU A 147 0.70 5.91 3.08
CA LEU A 147 1.43 5.88 1.83
C LEU A 147 0.80 4.87 0.86
N LEU A 148 0.33 5.35 -0.30
CA LEU A 148 0.02 4.51 -1.44
C LEU A 148 1.13 4.61 -2.48
N SER A 149 1.39 3.51 -3.18
CA SER A 149 2.40 3.50 -4.22
C SER A 149 1.98 2.66 -5.41
N PHE A 150 2.36 3.12 -6.61
CA PHE A 150 1.97 2.56 -7.88
C PHE A 150 3.15 2.55 -8.85
N ALA A 151 3.27 1.47 -9.62
CA ALA A 151 4.17 1.37 -10.76
C ALA A 151 3.36 0.90 -11.97
N ASN A 152 3.32 1.69 -13.04
CA ASN A 152 2.50 1.45 -14.25
C ASN A 152 1.04 1.11 -13.91
N ASN A 153 0.39 1.91 -13.05
CA ASN A 153 -0.99 1.72 -12.54
C ASN A 153 -1.22 0.45 -11.69
N VAL A 154 -0.18 -0.34 -11.41
CA VAL A 154 -0.23 -1.48 -10.50
C VAL A 154 0.08 -1.00 -9.08
N LYS A 155 -0.81 -1.29 -8.13
CA LYS A 155 -0.61 -0.95 -6.71
C LYS A 155 0.51 -1.84 -6.15
N THR A 156 1.55 -1.22 -5.63
CA THR A 156 2.67 -1.91 -4.99
C THR A 156 2.44 -1.90 -3.47
N SER A 157 1.60 -2.82 -2.99
CA SER A 157 1.20 -2.90 -1.57
C SER A 157 2.35 -3.12 -0.60
N GLU A 158 3.45 -3.72 -1.07
CA GLU A 158 4.67 -3.95 -0.29
C GLU A 158 5.73 -2.86 -0.52
N GLY A 159 5.40 -1.83 -1.32
CA GLY A 159 6.30 -0.75 -1.71
C GLY A 159 7.31 -1.18 -2.75
N GLY A 160 8.60 -0.93 -2.52
CA GLY A 160 9.66 -1.25 -3.46
C GLY A 160 10.69 -0.13 -3.60
N SER A 161 11.44 -0.16 -4.69
CA SER A 161 12.54 0.76 -4.97
C SER A 161 12.10 2.23 -5.04
N HIS A 162 10.98 2.54 -5.70
CA HIS A 162 10.39 3.88 -5.77
C HIS A 162 9.98 4.41 -4.39
N VAL A 163 9.35 3.59 -3.54
CA VAL A 163 9.00 3.96 -2.16
C VAL A 163 10.24 4.20 -1.32
N ALA A 164 11.27 3.36 -1.46
CA ALA A 164 12.54 3.56 -0.77
C ALA A 164 13.20 4.89 -1.20
N GLY A 165 13.20 5.20 -2.50
CA GLY A 165 13.72 6.46 -3.04
C GLY A 165 12.96 7.67 -2.50
N PHE A 166 11.62 7.60 -2.46
CA PHE A 166 10.78 8.65 -1.88
C PHE A 166 11.13 8.92 -0.42
N ARG A 167 11.20 7.86 0.39
CA ARG A 167 11.49 7.95 1.83
C ARG A 167 12.89 8.50 2.08
N THR A 168 13.90 8.01 1.36
CA THR A 168 15.27 8.50 1.48
C THR A 168 15.39 9.97 1.07
N GLY A 169 14.80 10.35 -0.07
CA GLY A 169 14.81 11.72 -0.56
C GLY A 169 14.13 12.69 0.41
N LEU A 170 12.95 12.32 0.92
CA LEU A 170 12.19 13.11 1.88
C LEU A 170 12.98 13.34 3.18
N THR A 171 13.51 12.25 3.77
CA THR A 171 14.27 12.33 5.02
C THR A 171 15.55 13.15 4.85
N LYS A 172 16.24 13.01 3.71
CA LYS A 172 17.45 13.79 3.41
C LYS A 172 17.13 15.29 3.34
N VAL A 173 16.15 15.68 2.54
CA VAL A 173 15.78 17.09 2.35
C VAL A 173 15.33 17.76 3.65
N ILE A 174 14.51 17.07 4.45
CA ILE A 174 14.04 17.64 5.72
C ILE A 174 15.21 17.87 6.67
N ASN A 175 16.15 16.94 6.77
CA ASN A 175 17.34 17.11 7.59
C ASN A 175 18.24 18.24 7.06
N ASP A 176 18.51 18.28 5.76
CA ASP A 176 19.35 19.30 5.13
C ASP A 176 18.75 20.71 5.35
N TYR A 177 17.43 20.86 5.17
CA TYR A 177 16.72 22.11 5.44
C TYR A 177 16.74 22.48 6.93
N ALA A 178 16.47 21.53 7.83
CA ALA A 178 16.48 21.78 9.28
C ALA A 178 17.85 22.23 9.79
N ARG A 179 18.94 21.69 9.23
CA ARG A 179 20.31 22.12 9.54
C ARG A 179 20.59 23.52 9.03
N LYS A 180 20.23 23.78 7.77
CA LYS A 180 20.45 25.07 7.11
C LYS A 180 19.75 26.23 7.83
N GLU A 181 18.51 26.01 8.27
CA GLU A 181 17.73 27.03 9.01
C GLU A 181 18.01 27.02 10.53
N GLY A 182 18.96 26.21 11.01
CA GLY A 182 19.35 26.16 12.43
C GLY A 182 18.32 25.52 13.38
N LEU A 183 17.28 24.88 12.84
CA LEU A 183 16.26 24.13 13.59
C LEU A 183 16.82 22.84 14.20
N LEU A 184 17.86 22.29 13.58
CA LEU A 184 18.63 21.16 14.08
C LEU A 184 20.08 21.58 14.26
N LYS A 185 20.60 21.53 15.49
CA LYS A 185 21.97 21.98 15.77
C LYS A 185 23.00 20.96 15.28
N GLU A 186 24.21 21.40 14.92
CA GLU A 186 25.38 20.59 14.54
C GLU A 186 25.53 19.29 15.37
N LYS A 187 25.36 19.36 16.69
CA LYS A 187 25.54 18.22 17.61
C LYS A 187 24.32 17.29 17.70
N ASP A 188 23.15 17.71 17.25
CA ASP A 188 21.93 16.91 17.36
C ASP A 188 21.98 15.75 16.38
N LYS A 189 21.31 14.65 16.70
CA LYS A 189 21.14 13.55 15.76
C LYS A 189 20.12 13.94 14.68
N ASN A 190 20.35 13.46 13.46
CA ASN A 190 19.38 13.60 12.37
C ASN A 190 18.04 12.92 12.73
N LEU A 191 16.98 13.43 12.11
CA LEU A 191 15.66 12.81 12.11
C LEU A 191 15.71 11.51 11.32
N ASP A 192 15.13 10.45 11.87
CA ASP A 192 15.00 9.18 11.17
C ASP A 192 13.80 9.23 10.20
N SER A 193 13.75 8.29 9.26
CA SER A 193 12.69 8.28 8.25
C SER A 193 11.29 8.15 8.84
N VAL A 194 11.14 7.47 9.98
CA VAL A 194 9.86 7.39 10.70
C VAL A 194 9.42 8.74 11.27
N ASP A 195 10.36 9.55 11.75
CA ASP A 195 10.07 10.86 12.34
C ASP A 195 9.57 11.82 11.26
N THR A 196 10.22 11.79 10.08
CA THR A 196 9.88 12.67 8.96
C THR A 196 8.56 12.34 8.27
N ARG A 197 7.97 11.18 8.53
CA ARG A 197 6.74 10.69 7.89
C ARG A 197 5.52 10.74 8.81
N GLU A 198 5.66 11.29 10.02
CA GLU A 198 4.55 11.41 10.95
C GLU A 198 3.45 12.32 10.39
N GLY A 199 2.23 11.80 10.28
CA GLY A 199 1.07 12.52 9.73
C GLY A 199 1.12 12.79 8.23
N LEU A 200 2.05 12.15 7.51
CA LEU A 200 2.20 12.24 6.07
C LEU A 200 1.18 11.34 5.36
N THR A 201 0.38 11.92 4.47
CA THR A 201 -0.33 11.16 3.45
C THR A 201 0.32 11.41 2.09
N ALA A 202 0.68 10.36 1.38
CA ALA A 202 1.38 10.47 0.10
C ALA A 202 0.98 9.37 -0.88
N ILE A 203 1.01 9.71 -2.16
CA ILE A 203 0.84 8.79 -3.28
C ILE A 203 2.08 8.89 -4.16
N VAL A 204 2.78 7.78 -4.35
CA VAL A 204 3.98 7.71 -5.20
C VAL A 204 3.66 6.88 -6.44
N SER A 205 3.50 7.54 -7.59
CA SER A 205 3.25 6.89 -8.87
C SER A 205 4.48 6.99 -9.77
N VAL A 206 4.91 5.86 -10.33
CA VAL A 206 5.98 5.82 -11.34
C VAL A 206 5.50 5.14 -12.60
N LYS A 207 5.87 5.69 -13.77
CA LYS A 207 5.74 5.01 -15.06
C LYS A 207 7.12 4.66 -15.58
N ILE A 208 7.35 3.37 -15.77
CA ILE A 208 8.65 2.79 -16.11
C ILE A 208 8.51 2.06 -17.45
N PRO A 209 9.44 2.26 -18.40
CA PRO A 209 9.48 1.51 -19.66
C PRO A 209 9.46 0.00 -19.44
N GLU A 210 8.77 -0.74 -20.32
CA GLU A 210 8.58 -2.19 -20.17
C GLU A 210 9.90 -2.97 -20.17
N ASN A 211 10.93 -2.49 -20.87
CA ASN A 211 12.26 -3.08 -20.88
C ASN A 211 13.04 -2.90 -19.56
N LEU A 212 12.61 -1.98 -18.68
CA LEU A 212 13.25 -1.68 -17.40
C LEU A 212 12.45 -2.15 -16.19
N ILE A 213 11.14 -2.34 -16.34
CA ILE A 213 10.27 -2.62 -15.20
C ILE A 213 10.47 -4.05 -14.69
N GLN A 214 10.73 -4.17 -13.39
CA GLN A 214 10.94 -5.44 -12.72
C GLN A 214 10.20 -5.41 -11.38
N TYR A 215 9.43 -6.46 -11.12
CA TYR A 215 8.74 -6.66 -9.85
C TYR A 215 9.38 -7.83 -9.09
N GLU A 216 9.34 -7.77 -7.76
CA GLU A 216 9.67 -8.93 -6.93
C GLU A 216 8.44 -9.85 -6.88
N GLY A 217 8.61 -11.09 -7.36
CA GLY A 217 7.55 -12.10 -7.35
C GLY A 217 6.41 -11.86 -8.36
N GLN A 218 5.45 -12.79 -8.37
CA GLN A 218 4.39 -12.84 -9.38
C GLN A 218 3.23 -11.86 -9.10
N THR A 219 2.96 -11.55 -7.83
CA THR A 219 1.84 -10.69 -7.42
C THR A 219 2.06 -9.22 -7.76
N LYS A 220 3.26 -8.84 -8.25
CA LYS A 220 3.66 -7.45 -8.53
C LYS A 220 3.46 -6.52 -7.34
N GLY A 221 3.49 -7.06 -6.13
CA GLY A 221 3.27 -6.32 -4.88
C GLY A 221 4.41 -5.38 -4.52
N LYS A 222 5.61 -5.63 -5.05
CA LYS A 222 6.83 -4.86 -4.76
C LYS A 222 7.63 -4.57 -6.02
N LEU A 223 8.00 -3.29 -6.21
CA LEU A 223 8.85 -2.87 -7.33
C LEU A 223 10.33 -3.18 -7.04
N GLY A 224 10.99 -3.88 -7.96
CA GLY A 224 12.40 -4.25 -7.91
C GLY A 224 13.33 -3.42 -8.80
N THR A 225 12.82 -2.57 -9.70
CA THR A 225 13.64 -1.74 -10.59
C THR A 225 14.52 -0.76 -9.80
N TYR A 226 15.83 -0.99 -9.74
CA TYR A 226 16.75 -0.21 -8.92
C TYR A 226 16.81 1.27 -9.34
N GLU A 227 16.80 1.55 -10.65
CA GLU A 227 16.86 2.89 -11.23
C GLU A 227 15.73 3.79 -10.74
N ALA A 228 14.54 3.21 -10.50
CA ALA A 228 13.39 3.95 -9.98
C ALA A 228 13.66 4.56 -8.60
N ARG A 229 14.48 3.90 -7.76
CA ARG A 229 14.90 4.46 -6.47
C ARG A 229 15.66 5.78 -6.65
N LEU A 230 16.68 5.76 -7.50
CA LEU A 230 17.58 6.90 -7.71
C LEU A 230 16.83 8.08 -8.35
N VAL A 231 15.97 7.80 -9.35
CA VAL A 231 15.17 8.81 -10.03
C VAL A 231 14.18 9.47 -9.06
N VAL A 232 13.43 8.67 -8.29
CA VAL A 232 12.48 9.21 -7.31
C VAL A 232 13.19 10.01 -6.22
N GLU A 233 14.29 9.50 -5.68
CA GLU A 233 15.09 10.20 -4.66
C GLU A 233 15.56 11.56 -5.17
N THR A 234 16.06 11.65 -6.41
CA THR A 234 16.56 12.88 -7.02
C THR A 234 15.44 13.91 -7.23
N ILE A 235 14.29 13.48 -7.78
CA ILE A 235 13.15 14.36 -8.03
C ILE A 235 12.60 14.92 -6.71
N VAL A 236 12.42 14.05 -5.71
CA VAL A 236 11.96 14.45 -4.38
C VAL A 236 12.96 15.41 -3.75
N ALA A 237 14.26 15.08 -3.81
CA ALA A 237 15.30 15.89 -3.20
C ALA A 237 15.29 17.33 -3.73
N LYS A 238 15.18 17.46 -5.06
CA LYS A 238 15.18 18.75 -5.76
C LYS A 238 13.90 19.55 -5.51
N GLN A 239 12.74 18.95 -5.77
CA GLN A 239 11.49 19.70 -5.82
C GLN A 239 10.90 19.95 -4.43
N PHE A 240 11.00 18.97 -3.53
CA PHE A 240 10.55 19.18 -2.16
C PHE A 240 11.47 20.17 -1.41
N GLY A 241 12.78 20.12 -1.67
CA GLY A 241 13.72 21.10 -1.10
C GLY A 241 13.43 22.53 -1.56
N PHE A 242 13.11 22.70 -2.85
CA PHE A 242 12.62 23.98 -3.37
C PHE A 242 11.32 24.41 -2.68
N TRP A 243 10.35 23.50 -2.58
CA TRP A 243 9.07 23.79 -1.93
C TRP A 243 9.23 24.23 -0.47
N LEU A 244 10.09 23.58 0.32
CA LEU A 244 10.37 23.98 1.71
C LEU A 244 10.94 25.40 1.80
N THR A 245 11.81 25.77 0.87
CA THR A 245 12.44 27.11 0.81
C THR A 245 11.40 28.19 0.52
N GLU A 246 10.47 27.92 -0.39
CA GLU A 246 9.38 28.84 -0.74
C GLU A 246 8.27 28.90 0.33
N ASN A 247 8.07 27.81 1.09
CA ASN A 247 6.95 27.66 2.04
C ASN A 247 7.44 27.56 3.49
N LYS A 248 8.21 28.56 3.94
CA LYS A 248 8.89 28.54 5.25
C LYS A 248 7.98 28.19 6.42
N THR A 249 6.82 28.83 6.57
CA THR A 249 5.91 28.56 7.70
C THR A 249 5.52 27.09 7.78
N ASN A 250 5.14 26.49 6.64
CA ASN A 250 4.79 25.08 6.57
C ASN A 250 6.01 24.18 6.82
N ALA A 251 7.16 24.54 6.27
CA ALA A 251 8.41 23.80 6.47
C ALA A 251 8.80 23.72 7.96
N TYR A 252 8.69 24.84 8.69
CA TYR A 252 8.92 24.89 10.13
C TYR A 252 7.95 23.96 10.87
N THR A 253 6.65 24.02 10.57
CA THR A 253 5.66 23.14 11.22
C THR A 253 5.92 21.65 10.95
N ILE A 254 6.34 21.27 9.74
CA ILE A 254 6.73 19.89 9.41
C ILE A 254 7.91 19.44 10.30
N ILE A 255 8.93 20.29 10.43
CA ILE A 255 10.15 19.96 11.18
C ILE A 255 9.87 19.91 12.68
N GLU A 256 9.09 20.83 13.23
CA GLU A 256 8.66 20.79 14.63
C GLU A 256 7.91 19.51 14.96
N LYS A 257 6.99 19.09 14.08
CA LYS A 257 6.28 17.82 14.22
C LYS A 257 7.24 16.64 14.19
N ALA A 258 8.19 16.61 13.24
CA ALA A 258 9.19 15.55 13.17
C ALA A 258 10.12 15.51 14.40
N LEU A 259 10.48 16.66 14.96
CA LEU A 259 11.26 16.75 16.20
C LEU A 259 10.49 16.21 17.40
N LEU A 260 9.19 16.51 17.49
CA LEU A 260 8.31 15.95 18.51
C LEU A 260 8.23 14.41 18.38
N ALA A 261 8.00 13.91 17.16
CA ALA A 261 7.99 12.48 16.84
C ALA A 261 9.28 11.78 17.30
N ARG A 262 10.43 12.37 16.97
CA ARG A 262 11.76 11.87 17.40
C ARG A 262 11.87 11.81 18.91
N ASN A 263 11.46 12.87 19.61
CA ASN A 263 11.56 12.93 21.07
C ASN A 263 10.70 11.86 21.73
N VAL A 264 9.45 11.70 21.30
CA VAL A 264 8.53 10.65 21.77
C VAL A 264 9.13 9.26 21.53
N ARG A 265 9.70 9.02 20.34
CA ARG A 265 10.35 7.75 20.00
C ARG A 265 11.57 7.45 20.88
N GLU A 266 12.44 8.43 21.11
CA GLU A 266 13.62 8.28 21.95
C GLU A 266 13.26 8.08 23.42
N GLU A 267 12.24 8.78 23.94
CA GLU A 267 11.72 8.57 25.29
C GLU A 267 11.13 7.16 25.44
N ALA A 268 10.33 6.70 24.48
CA ALA A 268 9.82 5.34 24.47
C ALA A 268 10.95 4.29 24.41
N ARG A 269 12.02 4.56 23.64
CA ARG A 269 13.21 3.69 23.59
C ARG A 269 13.92 3.63 24.95
N LYS A 270 14.18 4.78 25.57
CA LYS A 270 14.79 4.89 26.91
C LYS A 270 13.95 4.19 27.97
N ALA A 271 12.62 4.36 27.95
CA ALA A 271 11.70 3.69 28.86
C ALA A 271 11.74 2.16 28.69
N ARG A 272 11.75 1.66 27.45
CA ARG A 272 11.91 0.22 27.16
C ARG A 272 13.27 -0.31 27.60
N GLU A 273 14.34 0.44 27.40
CA GLU A 273 15.69 0.06 27.83
C GLU A 273 15.82 0.06 29.35
N ALA A 274 15.29 1.07 30.05
CA ALA A 274 15.22 1.11 31.50
C ALA A 274 14.43 -0.07 32.06
N ALA A 275 13.28 -0.42 31.45
CA ALA A 275 12.48 -1.59 31.81
C ALA A 275 13.17 -2.93 31.50
N ARG A 276 14.04 -3.00 30.48
CA ARG A 276 14.86 -4.18 30.18
C ARG A 276 16.05 -4.31 31.13
N ASN A 277 16.68 -3.19 31.49
CA ASN A 277 17.84 -3.16 32.38
C ASN A 277 17.44 -3.34 33.85
N SER A 278 16.27 -2.86 34.27
CA SER A 278 15.69 -3.17 35.59
C SER A 278 15.38 -4.67 35.74
N LYS A 279 14.95 -5.34 34.65
CA LYS A 279 14.83 -6.81 34.58
C LYS A 279 16.15 -7.58 34.62
N LYS A 280 17.30 -6.93 34.39
CA LYS A 280 18.63 -7.57 34.51
C LYS A 280 19.22 -7.49 35.92
N ARG A 281 18.74 -6.57 36.78
CA ARG A 281 19.21 -6.42 38.17
C ARG A 281 18.33 -7.13 39.21
N GLY A 282 17.14 -7.60 38.83
CA GLY A 282 16.32 -8.48 39.65
C GLY A 282 16.09 -9.79 38.92
N ASN A 283 16.42 -10.91 39.57
CA ASN A 283 16.22 -12.32 39.16
C ASN A 283 15.39 -12.52 37.87
N SER A 284 16.08 -12.96 36.82
CA SER A 284 15.64 -13.03 35.43
C SER A 284 14.60 -14.11 35.14
N ASP A 285 13.44 -14.09 35.80
CA ASP A 285 12.44 -15.14 35.55
C ASP A 285 10.95 -14.79 35.70
N ARG A 286 10.49 -13.53 35.80
CA ARG A 286 9.06 -13.28 36.13
C ARG A 286 8.31 -12.17 35.39
N LEU A 287 8.35 -12.10 34.05
CA LEU A 287 7.41 -11.19 33.32
C LEU A 287 6.63 -11.78 32.13
N LEU A 288 6.71 -13.09 31.90
CA LEU A 288 5.71 -13.84 31.10
C LEU A 288 4.97 -14.90 31.94
N THR A 289 5.17 -14.87 33.26
CA THR A 289 4.92 -15.98 34.19
C THR A 289 3.51 -16.04 34.76
N GLY A 290 2.49 -16.06 33.92
CA GLY A 290 1.16 -16.45 34.41
C GLY A 290 0.14 -16.76 33.33
N LYS A 291 0.22 -16.08 32.18
CA LYS A 291 -0.79 -16.21 31.11
C LYS A 291 -0.31 -17.06 29.94
N LEU A 292 0.93 -16.86 29.48
CA LEU A 292 1.47 -17.68 28.40
C LEU A 292 1.72 -19.08 28.94
N THR A 293 1.06 -20.07 28.35
CA THR A 293 1.46 -21.46 28.50
C THR A 293 2.46 -21.77 27.40
N PRO A 294 3.78 -21.91 27.68
CA PRO A 294 4.79 -22.05 26.64
C PRO A 294 4.77 -23.43 25.97
N ALA A 295 5.34 -23.52 24.78
CA ALA A 295 5.75 -24.79 24.18
C ALA A 295 7.03 -25.31 24.87
N GLN A 296 7.27 -26.62 24.83
CA GLN A 296 8.49 -27.22 25.40
C GLN A 296 9.73 -26.95 24.54
N ASN A 297 9.59 -26.99 23.21
CA ASN A 297 10.67 -26.70 22.28
C ASN A 297 10.88 -25.17 22.14
N ARG A 298 12.08 -24.75 21.74
CA ARG A 298 12.47 -23.36 21.47
C ARG A 298 12.75 -23.08 19.98
N ASN A 299 12.36 -23.98 19.09
CA ASN A 299 12.56 -23.81 17.65
C ASN A 299 11.51 -22.85 17.04
N LYS A 300 11.93 -21.63 16.67
CA LYS A 300 11.06 -20.61 16.07
C LYS A 300 10.39 -21.01 14.75
N PHE A 301 10.93 -22.00 14.04
CA PHE A 301 10.40 -22.42 12.74
C PHE A 301 9.27 -23.45 12.85
N ASN A 302 9.20 -24.17 13.97
CA ASN A 302 8.20 -25.20 14.20
C ASN A 302 7.21 -24.81 15.31
N ASN A 303 7.56 -23.83 16.14
CA ASN A 303 6.72 -23.41 17.24
C ASN A 303 5.55 -22.56 16.76
N GLU A 304 4.38 -22.88 17.29
CA GLU A 304 3.14 -22.16 17.04
C GLU A 304 2.68 -21.46 18.32
N ILE A 305 2.04 -20.29 18.17
CA ILE A 305 1.38 -19.59 19.28
C ILE A 305 -0.10 -19.38 18.96
N PHE A 306 -0.97 -19.87 19.83
CA PHE A 306 -2.41 -19.70 19.75
C PHE A 306 -2.85 -18.55 20.65
N LEU A 307 -3.46 -17.53 20.04
CA LEU A 307 -4.11 -16.44 20.75
C LEU A 307 -5.59 -16.84 20.94
N VAL A 308 -6.04 -16.92 22.19
CA VAL A 308 -7.40 -17.40 22.51
C VAL A 308 -8.15 -16.39 23.35
N GLU A 309 -9.45 -16.25 23.11
CA GLU A 309 -10.28 -15.29 23.84
C GLU A 309 -10.69 -15.84 25.21
N GLY A 310 -10.23 -15.18 26.26
CA GLY A 310 -10.56 -15.51 27.65
C GLY A 310 -9.87 -16.77 28.18
N ASP A 311 -9.94 -16.94 29.50
CA ASP A 311 -9.29 -18.07 30.18
C ASP A 311 -10.03 -19.39 29.95
N SER A 312 -11.33 -19.33 29.62
CA SER A 312 -12.15 -20.53 29.34
C SER A 312 -11.66 -21.25 28.08
N ALA A 313 -11.59 -20.54 26.95
CA ALA A 313 -10.99 -21.08 25.73
C ALA A 313 -9.50 -21.42 25.92
N GLY A 314 -8.80 -20.63 26.74
CA GLY A 314 -7.43 -20.89 27.17
C GLY A 314 -7.24 -22.24 27.87
N GLY A 315 -8.16 -22.61 28.77
CA GLY A 315 -8.15 -23.89 29.48
C GLY A 315 -8.31 -25.08 28.51
N SER A 316 -9.32 -25.02 27.64
CA SER A 316 -9.57 -26.07 26.64
C SER A 316 -8.40 -26.20 25.65
N ALA A 317 -7.89 -25.09 25.13
CA ALA A 317 -6.75 -25.08 24.22
C ALA A 317 -5.47 -25.60 24.89
N LYS A 318 -5.27 -25.29 26.17
CA LYS A 318 -4.13 -25.81 26.94
C LYS A 318 -4.17 -27.33 27.09
N LEU A 319 -5.34 -27.91 27.29
CA LEU A 319 -5.50 -29.36 27.44
C LEU A 319 -5.37 -30.12 26.11
N GLY A 320 -5.85 -29.52 25.00
CA GLY A 320 -5.84 -30.17 23.68
C GLY A 320 -4.56 -29.99 22.86
N ARG A 321 -3.63 -29.14 23.28
CA ARG A 321 -2.43 -28.82 22.49
C ARG A 321 -1.38 -29.93 22.50
N ASP A 322 -0.59 -30.00 21.43
CA ASP A 322 0.72 -30.64 21.47
C ASP A 322 1.73 -29.71 22.16
N ARG A 323 1.96 -29.96 23.45
CA ARG A 323 2.87 -29.20 24.29
C ARG A 323 4.30 -29.11 23.76
N ARG A 324 4.73 -29.98 22.83
CA ARG A 324 6.09 -29.98 22.28
C ARG A 324 6.37 -28.69 21.51
N PHE A 325 5.43 -28.20 20.71
CA PHE A 325 5.64 -27.04 19.84
C PHE A 325 4.54 -25.97 19.91
N GLN A 326 3.41 -26.23 20.59
CA GLN A 326 2.29 -25.29 20.66
C GLN A 326 2.25 -24.52 21.98
N ALA A 327 2.27 -23.19 21.90
CA ALA A 327 2.09 -22.26 23.01
C ALA A 327 0.68 -21.65 23.01
N ILE A 328 0.11 -21.38 24.18
CA ILE A 328 -1.23 -20.78 24.32
C ILE A 328 -1.13 -19.45 25.07
N LEU A 329 -1.67 -18.37 24.49
CA LEU A 329 -1.77 -17.06 25.12
C LEU A 329 -3.24 -16.61 25.19
N PRO A 330 -3.89 -16.74 26.35
CA PRO A 330 -5.22 -16.20 26.58
C PRO A 330 -5.19 -14.66 26.60
N LEU A 331 -6.03 -14.05 25.76
CA LEU A 331 -6.30 -12.61 25.70
C LEU A 331 -7.54 -12.30 26.54
N ARG A 332 -7.46 -11.32 27.44
CA ARG A 332 -8.62 -10.88 28.23
C ARG A 332 -9.10 -9.53 27.74
N GLY A 333 -10.41 -9.43 27.51
CA GLY A 333 -11.05 -8.21 27.03
C GLY A 333 -10.85 -7.99 25.53
N LYS A 334 -11.42 -6.88 25.04
CA LYS A 334 -11.30 -6.49 23.64
C LYS A 334 -9.90 -5.92 23.39
N VAL A 335 -9.25 -6.40 22.32
CA VAL A 335 -8.00 -5.82 21.83
C VAL A 335 -8.28 -4.36 21.45
N ILE A 336 -7.36 -3.46 21.81
CA ILE A 336 -7.47 -2.05 21.45
C ILE A 336 -7.52 -1.91 19.93
N ASN A 337 -8.37 -1.00 19.42
CA ASN A 337 -8.38 -0.69 18.00
C ASN A 337 -7.13 0.14 17.69
N ALA A 338 -6.17 -0.45 16.97
CA ALA A 338 -4.90 0.19 16.62
C ALA A 338 -5.01 1.18 15.44
N GLU A 339 -6.18 1.29 14.80
CA GLU A 339 -6.43 2.30 13.75
C GLU A 339 -6.84 3.67 14.32
N LYS A 340 -7.27 3.72 15.59
CA LYS A 340 -7.67 4.95 16.29
C LYS A 340 -6.60 5.41 17.28
#